data_AF-A0A0Q7CGU3-F1
#
_entry.id   AF-A0A0Q7CGU3-F1
#
_cell.length_a   1.000
_cell.length_b   1.000
_cell.length_c   1.000
_cell.angle_alpha   90.00
_cell.angle_beta   90.00
_cell.angle_gamma   90.00
#
_symmetry.space_group_name_H-M   'P 1'
#
loop_
_entity.id
_entity.type
_entity.pdbx_description
1 polymer ?
#
loop_
_entity_poly.entity_id
_entity_poly.type
_entity_poly.pdbx_seq_one_letter_code
_entity_poly.pdbx_strand_id
1 'polypeptide(L)'
;MATAKSIDTNDYKLFPSPRNVHRIIFEHQVFVPYPYALIVMDEFYFKGRYSLFSACRMSDGKMGQVATFELETDVDIFNTKFVPD
;
A
#
# COMPACT_ATOMS: atom_id res chain seq x y z
N MET A 1 20.40 -7.87 -9.60
CA MET A 1 19.23 -7.11 -9.13
C MET A 1 18.10 -8.11 -8.88
N ALA A 2 17.53 -8.15 -7.68
CA ALA A 2 16.40 -9.04 -7.42
C ALA A 2 15.19 -8.54 -8.23
N THR A 3 14.74 -9.29 -9.22
CA THR A 3 13.49 -9.04 -9.93
C THR A 3 12.34 -9.23 -8.95
N ALA A 4 11.87 -8.14 -8.36
CA ALA A 4 10.64 -8.14 -7.57
C ALA A 4 9.51 -8.59 -8.50
N LYS A 5 9.03 -9.82 -8.33
CA LYS A 5 7.90 -10.36 -9.08
C LYS A 5 6.65 -9.58 -8.67
N SER A 6 5.88 -9.11 -9.66
CA SER A 6 4.58 -8.49 -9.38
C SER A 6 3.63 -9.52 -8.77
N ILE A 7 2.73 -9.05 -7.90
CA ILE A 7 1.68 -9.87 -7.28
C ILE A 7 0.36 -9.44 -7.91
N ASP A 8 -0.36 -10.37 -8.50
CA ASP A 8 -1.67 -10.12 -9.10
C ASP A 8 -2.76 -10.62 -8.14
N THR A 9 -3.69 -9.73 -7.75
CA THR A 9 -4.72 -9.98 -6.73
C THR A 9 -6.15 -9.93 -7.28
N ASN A 10 -6.30 -10.00 -8.61
CA ASN A 10 -7.51 -9.67 -9.38
C ASN A 10 -7.89 -8.17 -9.33
N ASP A 11 -7.85 -7.54 -8.16
CA ASP A 11 -8.19 -6.12 -8.00
C ASP A 11 -7.00 -5.21 -8.35
N TYR A 12 -5.79 -5.64 -8.02
CA TYR A 12 -4.57 -4.89 -8.23
C TYR A 12 -3.46 -5.76 -8.80
N LYS A 13 -2.65 -5.13 -9.66
CA LYS A 13 -1.28 -5.56 -9.93
C LYS A 13 -0.34 -4.79 -9.04
N LEU A 14 0.26 -5.48 -8.08
CA LEU A 14 1.08 -4.90 -7.01
C LEU A 14 2.56 -5.13 -7.27
N PHE A 15 3.35 -4.11 -6.97
CA PHE A 15 4.80 -4.14 -7.05
C PHE A 15 5.38 -3.88 -5.65
N PRO A 16 6.02 -4.88 -5.02
CA PRO A 16 6.52 -4.74 -3.67
C PRO A 16 7.71 -3.78 -3.61
N SER A 17 7.66 -2.86 -2.65
CA SER A 17 8.80 -2.00 -2.33
C SER A 17 9.90 -2.82 -1.65
N PRO A 18 11.18 -2.64 -2.01
CA PRO A 18 12.30 -3.21 -1.27
C PRO A 18 12.33 -2.81 0.21
N ARG A 19 11.68 -1.69 0.56
CA ARG A 19 11.58 -1.16 1.92
C ARG A 19 10.53 -1.87 2.77
N ASN A 20 9.66 -2.69 2.18
CA ASN A 20 8.65 -3.40 2.93
C ASN A 20 9.32 -4.43 3.87
N VAL A 21 9.12 -4.24 5.17
CA VAL A 21 9.53 -5.20 6.20
C VAL A 21 8.78 -6.52 6.04
N HIS A 22 7.50 -6.44 5.65
CA HIS A 22 6.65 -7.59 5.35
C HIS A 22 6.27 -7.58 3.86
N ARG A 23 6.50 -8.69 3.14
CA ARG A 23 6.04 -8.85 1.74
C ARG A 23 4.70 -9.58 1.70
N ILE A 24 3.76 -9.11 2.52
CA ILE A 24 2.45 -9.72 2.73
C ILE A 24 1.40 -8.67 2.39
N ILE A 25 0.32 -9.11 1.74
CA ILE A 25 -0.86 -8.30 1.48
C ILE A 25 -1.81 -8.59 2.64
N PHE A 26 -2.04 -7.58 3.47
CA PHE A 26 -2.94 -7.71 4.61
C PHE A 26 -4.41 -7.51 4.21
N GLU A 27 -5.31 -7.92 5.09
CA GLU A 27 -6.76 -7.94 4.84
C GLU A 27 -7.32 -6.56 4.51
N HIS A 28 -6.91 -5.54 5.26
CA HIS A 28 -7.44 -4.19 5.07
C HIS A 28 -6.59 -3.41 4.09
N GLN A 29 -7.17 -2.98 2.97
CA GLN A 29 -6.45 -2.35 1.86
C GLN A 29 -7.02 -0.98 1.53
N VAL A 30 -6.15 0.01 1.32
CA VAL A 30 -6.49 1.36 0.91
C VAL A 30 -5.79 1.70 -0.40
N PHE A 31 -6.55 1.98 -1.44
CA PHE A 31 -6.01 2.46 -2.71
C PHE A 31 -5.79 3.97 -2.66
N VAL A 32 -4.56 4.38 -2.95
CA VAL A 32 -4.11 5.76 -2.96
C VAL A 32 -3.88 6.18 -4.42
N PRO A 33 -4.74 7.01 -5.03
CA PRO A 33 -4.66 7.38 -6.44
C PRO A 33 -3.58 8.44 -6.73
N TYR A 34 -2.48 8.41 -5.97
CA TYR A 34 -1.34 9.31 -6.08
C TYR A 34 -0.06 8.47 -6.29
N PRO A 35 0.27 8.11 -7.53
CA PRO A 35 1.37 7.17 -7.82
C PRO A 35 2.74 7.68 -7.39
N TYR A 36 2.90 9.00 -7.25
CA TYR A 36 4.15 9.64 -6.86
C TYR A 36 4.14 10.22 -5.44
N ALA A 37 3.04 10.07 -4.68
CA ALA A 37 2.99 10.53 -3.30
C ALA A 37 4.04 9.79 -2.47
N LEU A 38 4.84 10.53 -1.70
CA LEU A 38 5.81 9.96 -0.79
C LEU A 38 5.12 9.59 0.51
N ILE A 39 4.84 8.29 0.69
CA ILE A 39 4.21 7.78 1.91
C ILE A 39 5.28 7.18 2.82
N VAL A 40 5.57 7.87 3.91
CA VAL A 40 6.49 7.38 4.96
C VAL A 40 5.66 6.67 6.04
N MET A 41 5.42 5.37 5.86
CA MET A 41 4.51 4.60 6.72
C MET A 41 4.89 4.63 8.21
N ASP A 42 6.19 4.74 8.54
CA ASP A 42 6.67 4.81 9.93
C ASP A 42 6.21 6.06 10.69
N GLU A 43 5.80 7.14 10.00
CA GLU A 43 5.35 8.39 10.62
C GLU A 43 3.89 8.33 11.12
N PHE A 44 3.15 7.28 10.75
CA PHE A 44 1.74 7.15 11.10
C PHE A 44 1.52 6.53 12.48
N TYR A 45 2.53 5.87 13.04
CA TYR A 45 2.47 5.16 14.34
C TYR A 45 1.36 4.10 14.40
N PHE A 46 1.29 3.24 13.37
CA PHE A 46 0.36 2.11 13.31
C PHE A 46 0.59 1.12 14.45
N LYS A 47 -0.48 0.44 14.88
CA LYS A 47 -0.43 -0.57 15.95
C LYS A 47 -0.09 -1.97 15.41
N GLY A 48 -0.55 -2.28 14.20
CA GLY A 48 -0.36 -3.56 13.53
C GLY A 48 0.72 -3.52 12.46
N ARG A 49 0.89 -4.65 11.77
CA ARG A 49 1.78 -4.73 10.62
C ARG A 49 1.14 -4.10 9.39
N TYR A 50 2.00 -3.59 8.53
CA TYR A 50 1.59 -2.94 7.29
C TYR A 50 2.56 -3.28 6.15
N SER A 51 2.09 -3.08 4.93
CA SER A 51 2.91 -3.13 3.71
C SER A 51 2.43 -2.05 2.74
N LEU A 52 3.36 -1.46 1.99
CA LEU A 52 3.04 -0.49 0.94
C LEU A 52 3.49 -1.01 -0.43
N PHE A 53 2.59 -0.96 -1.41
CA PHE A 53 2.87 -1.41 -2.76
C PHE A 53 2.61 -0.29 -3.75
N SER A 54 3.44 -0.17 -4.78
CA SER A 54 2.99 0.51 -6.00
C SER A 54 1.97 -0.38 -6.68
N ALA A 55 0.91 0.21 -7.24
CA ALA A 55 -0.23 -0.55 -7.72
C ALA A 55 -0.77 -0.01 -9.04
N CYS A 56 -1.22 -0.93 -9.89
CA CYS A 56 -2.16 -0.65 -10.97
C CYS A 56 -3.50 -1.28 -10.59
N ARG A 57 -4.56 -0.46 -10.50
CA ARG A 57 -5.91 -0.96 -10.24
C ARG A 57 -6.49 -1.56 -11.51
N MET A 58 -6.89 -2.83 -11.44
CA MET A 58 -7.31 -3.60 -12.61
C MET A 58 -8.67 -3.15 -13.17
N SER A 59 -9.55 -2.60 -12.31
CA SER A 59 -10.89 -2.19 -12.71
C SER A 59 -10.91 -1.01 -13.70
N ASP A 60 -9.94 -0.09 -13.61
CA ASP A 60 -9.91 1.13 -14.42
C ASP A 60 -8.50 1.53 -14.90
N GLY A 61 -7.50 0.69 -14.67
CA GLY A 61 -6.11 0.92 -15.07
C GLY A 61 -5.42 2.06 -14.33
N LYS A 62 -6.00 2.60 -13.24
CA LYS A 62 -5.40 3.72 -12.52
C LYS A 62 -4.14 3.27 -11.79
N MET A 63 -3.08 4.04 -12.01
CA MET A 63 -1.83 3.91 -11.28
C MET A 63 -1.92 4.63 -9.94
N GLY A 64 -1.37 4.00 -8.91
CA GLY A 64 -1.39 4.52 -7.56
C GLY A 64 -0.52 3.69 -6.64
N GLN A 65 -0.88 3.69 -5.38
CA GLN A 65 -0.26 2.86 -4.35
C GLN A 65 -1.37 2.15 -3.58
N VAL A 66 -1.07 0.99 -3.00
CA VAL A 66 -1.97 0.27 -2.10
C VAL A 66 -1.26 0.10 -0.77
N ALA A 67 -1.80 0.75 0.26
CA ALA A 67 -1.41 0.53 1.64
C ALA A 67 -2.27 -0.62 2.21
N THR A 68 -1.63 -1.60 2.83
CA THR A 68 -2.32 -2.75 3.43
C THR A 68 -1.98 -2.85 4.91
N PHE A 69 -2.97 -3.18 5.72
CA PHE A 69 -2.91 -3.18 7.19
C PHE A 69 -3.49 -4.46 7.78
N GLU A 70 -2.84 -4.94 8.84
CA GLU A 70 -3.34 -6.06 9.64
C GLU A 70 -4.57 -5.69 10.47
N LEU A 71 -4.67 -4.43 10.91
CA LEU A 71 -5.75 -3.96 11.78
C LEU A 71 -6.61 -2.91 11.07
N GLU A 72 -7.93 -3.03 11.18
CA GLU A 72 -8.88 -2.05 10.67
C GLU A 72 -8.64 -0.65 11.27
N THR A 73 -8.29 -0.56 12.56
CA THR A 73 -8.02 0.73 13.21
C THR A 73 -6.84 1.50 12.60
N ASP A 74 -5.90 0.80 11.97
CA ASP A 74 -4.77 1.46 11.28
C ASP A 74 -5.20 2.06 9.93
N VAL A 75 -6.27 1.54 9.33
CA VAL A 75 -6.93 2.17 8.16
C VAL A 75 -7.46 3.54 8.53
N ASP A 76 -8.13 3.66 9.67
CA ASP A 76 -8.68 4.93 10.14
C ASP A 76 -7.57 5.96 10.39
N ILE A 77 -6.47 5.53 11.01
CA ILE A 77 -5.28 6.37 11.22
C ILE A 77 -4.71 6.83 9.89
N PHE A 78 -4.56 5.92 8.93
CA PHE A 78 -4.04 6.25 7.60
C PHE A 78 -4.94 7.26 6.89
N ASN A 79 -6.23 7.01 6.80
CA ASN A 79 -7.19 7.89 6.13
C ASN A 79 -7.28 9.27 6.79
N THR A 80 -7.09 9.36 8.11
CA THR A 80 -7.11 10.64 8.84
C THR A 80 -5.84 11.45 8.64
N LYS A 81 -4.67 10.80 8.60
CA LYS A 81 -3.37 11.47 8.58
C LYS A 81 -2.79 11.66 7.17
N PHE A 82 -3.18 10.82 6.22
CA PHE A 82 -2.62 10.87 4.88
C PHE A 82 -3.12 12.10 4.13
N VAL A 83 -2.18 12.96 3.76
CA VAL A 83 -2.41 14.11 2.89
C VAL A 83 -1.49 13.95 1.68
N PRO A 84 -2.01 13.96 0.45
CA PRO A 84 -1.17 13.97 -0.74
C PRO A 84 -0.43 15.31 -0.83
N ASP A 85 0.88 15.24 -1.07
CA ASP A 85 1.75 16.39 -1.34
C ASP A 85 1.45 17.01 -2.72
#